data_AF-A0A662HBN0-F1
#
_entry.id   AF-A0A662HBN0-F1
#
_cell.length_a   1.000
_cell.length_b   1.000
_cell.length_c   1.000
_cell.angle_alpha   90.00
_cell.angle_beta   90.00
_cell.angle_gamma   90.00
#
_symmetry.space_group_name_H-M   'P 1'
#
loop_
_entity.id
_entity.type
_entity.pdbx_description
1 polymer ?
#
loop_
_entity_poly.entity_id
_entity_poly.type
_entity_poly.pdbx_seq_one_letter_code
_entity_poly.pdbx_strand_id
1 'polypeptide(L)'
;MSLSIKRLVSKTKLPYPIFFAILCSSTYFFGVFLALLTDNLYNFFSEYGFILLCLFGYASGVFTIMLLNSLEASINEVRNYVVLKEEEWRSFRRKILEKATSRIYWLVFFFWIVYSFHHIFFTKMSWWKTSYNSQFIIDLYGFIVQGINGCFLGGIFMTLVSINLNLAYREIYSNNVFSTDIASSRGKRKLSKFKKLVVMETFAAAIVSALAVSIWSKQSFILLL
;
A
#
# COMPACT_ATOMS: atom_id res chain seq x y z
N MET A 1 -14.69 -0.01 11.30
CA MET A 1 -15.13 0.22 9.90
C MET A 1 -14.08 -0.36 8.94
N SER A 2 -14.45 -1.09 7.89
CA SER A 2 -13.49 -1.74 6.97
C SER A 2 -12.81 -0.75 6.04
N LEU A 3 -11.50 -0.88 5.83
CA LEU A 3 -10.79 -0.22 4.73
C LEU A 3 -11.52 -0.52 3.41
N SER A 4 -11.70 0.48 2.55
CA SER A 4 -12.43 0.32 1.28
C SER A 4 -11.86 -0.82 0.44
N ILE A 5 -10.53 -0.99 0.48
CA ILE A 5 -9.84 -2.04 -0.27
C ILE A 5 -10.08 -3.44 0.28
N LYS A 6 -10.16 -3.61 1.61
CA LYS A 6 -10.48 -4.90 2.24
C LYS A 6 -11.91 -5.32 1.88
N ARG A 7 -12.84 -4.35 1.79
CA ARG A 7 -14.22 -4.58 1.33
C ARG A 7 -14.29 -4.91 -0.16
N LEU A 8 -13.46 -4.29 -0.99
CA LEU A 8 -13.40 -4.56 -2.43
C LEU A 8 -12.91 -5.99 -2.68
N VAL A 9 -11.78 -6.36 -2.07
CA VAL A 9 -11.23 -7.73 -2.16
C VAL A 9 -12.25 -8.76 -1.68
N SER A 10 -12.91 -8.54 -0.53
CA SER A 10 -13.87 -9.51 0.02
C SER A 10 -15.07 -9.78 -0.88
N LYS A 11 -15.48 -8.82 -1.72
CA LYS A 11 -16.57 -9.01 -2.68
C LYS A 11 -16.19 -9.95 -3.83
N THR A 12 -14.91 -9.96 -4.22
CA THR A 12 -14.44 -10.78 -5.35
C THR A 12 -14.25 -12.25 -4.99
N LYS A 13 -14.19 -12.59 -3.69
CA LYS A 13 -13.86 -13.93 -3.17
C LYS A 13 -12.49 -14.47 -3.63
N LEU A 14 -11.65 -13.64 -4.24
CA LEU A 14 -10.30 -14.00 -4.65
C LEU A 14 -9.31 -13.83 -3.48
N PRO A 15 -8.24 -14.64 -3.41
CA PRO A 15 -7.09 -14.34 -2.57
C PRO A 15 -6.56 -12.94 -2.91
N TYR A 16 -6.30 -12.11 -1.89
CA TYR A 16 -5.88 -10.72 -2.10
C TYR A 16 -4.64 -10.57 -3.00
N PRO A 17 -3.61 -11.46 -3.00
CA PRO A 17 -2.50 -11.33 -3.94
C PRO A 17 -2.96 -11.50 -5.39
N ILE A 18 -3.88 -12.44 -5.65
CA ILE A 18 -4.43 -12.69 -6.98
C ILE A 18 -5.27 -11.48 -7.43
N PHE A 19 -6.09 -10.94 -6.53
CA PHE A 19 -6.87 -9.74 -6.82
C PHE A 19 -5.97 -8.57 -7.27
N PHE A 20 -4.90 -8.28 -6.53
CA PHE A 20 -3.97 -7.20 -6.89
C PHE A 20 -3.17 -7.51 -8.15
N ALA A 21 -2.78 -8.76 -8.37
CA ALA A 21 -2.11 -9.18 -9.60
C ALA A 21 -2.99 -8.93 -10.82
N ILE A 22 -4.27 -9.30 -10.76
CA ILE A 22 -5.24 -9.04 -11.83
C ILE A 22 -5.40 -7.54 -12.04
N LEU A 23 -5.69 -6.78 -10.97
CA LEU A 23 -5.89 -5.32 -11.07
C LEU A 23 -4.70 -4.63 -11.75
N CYS A 24 -3.48 -4.88 -11.27
CA CYS A 24 -2.28 -4.21 -11.77
C CYS A 24 -1.90 -4.69 -13.19
N SER A 25 -2.02 -5.99 -13.45
CA SER A 25 -1.75 -6.54 -14.80
C SER A 25 -2.77 -5.99 -15.81
N SER A 26 -4.05 -5.92 -15.46
CA SER A 26 -5.08 -5.34 -16.34
C SER A 26 -4.79 -3.88 -16.65
N THR A 27 -4.31 -3.09 -15.67
CA THR A 27 -3.90 -1.71 -15.94
C THR A 27 -2.71 -1.62 -16.90
N TYR A 28 -1.76 -2.55 -16.84
CA TYR A 28 -0.65 -2.61 -17.80
C TYR A 28 -1.10 -3.03 -19.20
N PHE A 29 -1.85 -4.13 -19.30
CA PHE A 29 -2.32 -4.67 -20.58
C PHE A 29 -3.27 -3.72 -21.31
N PHE A 30 -4.03 -2.90 -20.59
CA PHE A 30 -4.79 -1.82 -21.20
C PHE A 30 -3.89 -0.81 -21.92
N GLY A 31 -2.71 -0.51 -21.36
CA GLY A 31 -1.70 0.32 -22.02
C GLY A 31 -1.13 -0.32 -23.27
N VAL A 32 -0.83 -1.63 -23.23
CA VAL A 32 -0.41 -2.40 -24.42
C VAL A 32 -1.46 -2.32 -25.53
N PHE A 33 -2.73 -2.48 -25.17
CA PHE A 33 -3.84 -2.37 -26.12
C PHE A 33 -3.94 -0.96 -26.73
N LEU A 34 -3.84 0.10 -25.90
CA LEU A 34 -3.83 1.48 -26.40
C LEU A 34 -2.61 1.78 -27.28
N ALA A 35 -1.43 1.27 -26.90
CA ALA A 35 -0.20 1.43 -27.69
C ALA A 35 -0.30 0.71 -29.04
N LEU A 36 -0.95 -0.47 -29.10
CA LEU A 36 -1.26 -1.16 -30.35
C LEU A 36 -2.18 -0.33 -31.24
N LEU A 37 -3.27 0.22 -30.69
CA LEU A 37 -4.23 1.01 -31.46
C LEU A 37 -3.68 2.35 -31.97
N THR A 38 -2.64 2.87 -31.32
CA THR A 38 -2.04 4.18 -31.64
C THR A 38 -0.69 4.07 -32.35
N ASP A 39 -0.28 2.86 -32.75
CA ASP A 39 1.01 2.57 -33.39
C ASP A 39 2.22 3.05 -32.56
N ASN A 40 2.21 2.74 -31.27
CA ASN A 40 3.25 3.14 -30.31
C ASN A 40 3.84 1.98 -29.50
N LEU A 41 3.64 0.72 -29.92
CA LEU A 41 4.07 -0.46 -29.14
C LEU A 41 5.57 -0.43 -28.78
N TYR A 42 6.43 -0.07 -29.73
CA TYR A 42 7.87 0.01 -29.48
C TYR A 42 8.20 1.05 -28.40
N ASN A 43 7.60 2.24 -28.49
CA ASN A 43 7.77 3.29 -27.49
C ASN A 43 7.28 2.83 -26.12
N PHE A 44 6.10 2.20 -26.06
CA PHE A 44 5.51 1.71 -24.82
C PHE A 44 6.38 0.63 -24.14
N PHE A 45 6.86 -0.37 -24.88
CA PHE A 45 7.70 -1.42 -24.31
C PHE A 45 9.10 -0.96 -23.91
N SER A 46 9.59 0.14 -24.50
CA SER A 46 10.86 0.74 -24.09
C SER A 46 10.80 1.43 -22.72
N GLU A 47 9.62 1.54 -22.12
CA GLU A 47 9.42 2.23 -20.86
C GLU A 47 9.07 1.31 -19.70
N TYR A 48 10.07 1.07 -18.87
CA TYR A 48 9.94 0.24 -17.69
C TYR A 48 9.05 0.87 -16.60
N GLY A 49 8.82 2.19 -16.62
CA GLY A 49 8.07 2.91 -15.60
C GLY A 49 6.63 2.40 -15.42
N PHE A 50 5.94 2.04 -16.51
CA PHE A 50 4.59 1.47 -16.43
C PHE A 50 4.56 0.12 -15.72
N ILE A 51 5.56 -0.73 -15.98
CA ILE A 51 5.71 -2.03 -15.30
C ILE A 51 6.00 -1.81 -13.82
N LEU A 52 6.97 -0.93 -13.51
CA LEU A 52 7.34 -0.62 -12.13
C LEU A 52 6.18 -0.04 -11.33
N LEU A 53 5.33 0.81 -11.93
CA LEU A 53 4.13 1.30 -11.27
C LEU A 53 3.12 0.21 -10.95
N CYS A 54 2.90 -0.72 -11.88
CA CYS A 54 2.02 -1.85 -11.63
C CYS A 54 2.57 -2.75 -10.52
N LEU A 55 3.90 -2.97 -10.47
CA LEU A 55 4.55 -3.69 -9.38
C LEU A 55 4.45 -2.95 -8.05
N PHE A 56 4.61 -1.63 -8.06
CA PHE A 56 4.44 -0.77 -6.89
C PHE A 56 3.01 -0.82 -6.35
N GLY A 57 2.00 -0.73 -7.22
CA GLY A 57 0.59 -0.88 -6.86
C GLY A 57 0.30 -2.26 -6.24
N TYR A 58 0.80 -3.32 -6.88
CA TYR A 58 0.70 -4.68 -6.40
C TYR A 58 1.29 -4.84 -5.00
N ALA A 59 2.55 -4.45 -4.82
CA ALA A 59 3.27 -4.56 -3.55
C ALA A 59 2.55 -3.76 -2.45
N SER A 60 2.15 -2.51 -2.74
CA SER A 60 1.44 -1.65 -1.80
C SER A 60 0.11 -2.26 -1.35
N GLY A 61 -0.68 -2.80 -2.29
CA GLY A 61 -1.96 -3.44 -1.98
C GLY A 61 -1.79 -4.72 -1.15
N VAL A 62 -0.87 -5.59 -1.56
CA VAL A 62 -0.56 -6.86 -0.87
C VAL A 62 -0.07 -6.59 0.55
N PHE A 63 0.90 -5.70 0.72
CA PHE A 63 1.46 -5.39 2.04
C PHE A 63 0.43 -4.71 2.95
N THR A 64 -0.43 -3.84 2.41
CA THR A 64 -1.52 -3.24 3.20
C THR A 64 -2.41 -4.31 3.84
N ILE A 65 -2.91 -5.27 3.05
CA ILE A 65 -3.79 -6.32 3.57
C ILE A 65 -3.02 -7.25 4.51
N MET A 66 -1.79 -7.60 4.17
CA MET A 66 -0.93 -8.47 4.97
C MET A 66 -0.65 -7.86 6.37
N LEU A 67 -0.30 -6.57 6.43
CA LEU A 67 -0.03 -5.85 7.67
C LEU A 67 -1.30 -5.74 8.54
N LEU A 68 -2.45 -5.41 7.94
CA LEU A 68 -3.73 -5.35 8.67
C LEU A 68 -4.12 -6.70 9.26
N ASN A 69 -3.99 -7.79 8.50
CA ASN A 69 -4.30 -9.13 8.99
C ASN A 69 -3.31 -9.56 10.08
N SER A 70 -2.04 -9.18 9.95
CA SER A 70 -1.00 -9.46 10.94
C SER A 70 -1.19 -8.68 12.24
N LEU A 71 -1.64 -7.42 12.15
CA LEU A 71 -2.05 -6.63 13.31
C LEU A 71 -3.21 -7.29 14.05
N GLU A 72 -4.26 -7.69 13.33
CA GLU A 72 -5.41 -8.36 13.92
C GLU A 72 -5.02 -9.68 14.60
N ALA A 73 -4.16 -10.48 13.95
CA ALA A 73 -3.63 -11.71 14.54
C ALA A 73 -2.77 -11.46 15.79
N SER A 74 -1.99 -10.38 15.79
CA SER A 74 -1.13 -9.99 16.92
C SER A 74 -1.96 -9.57 18.13
N ILE A 75 -3.00 -8.76 17.92
CA ILE A 75 -3.92 -8.32 18.97
C ILE A 75 -4.68 -9.50 19.58
N ASN A 76 -5.14 -10.46 18.77
CA ASN A 76 -5.87 -11.62 19.27
C ASN A 76 -4.98 -12.54 20.12
N GLU A 77 -3.69 -12.68 19.79
CA GLU A 77 -2.78 -13.56 20.52
C GLU A 77 -2.43 -13.05 21.93
N VAL A 78 -2.39 -11.72 22.09
CA VAL A 78 -2.13 -11.09 23.39
C VAL A 78 -3.36 -11.01 24.29
N ARG A 79 -4.54 -11.47 23.85
CA ARG A 79 -5.80 -11.45 24.65
C ARG A 79 -5.62 -12.00 26.06
N ASN A 80 -4.89 -13.10 26.20
CA ASN A 80 -4.72 -13.79 27.48
C ASN A 80 -3.91 -12.99 28.51
N TYR A 81 -3.25 -11.91 28.09
CA TYR A 81 -2.48 -11.02 28.98
C TYR A 81 -3.20 -9.70 29.24
N VAL A 82 -4.42 -9.54 28.75
CA VAL A 82 -5.18 -8.31 28.91
C VAL A 82 -5.83 -8.28 30.28
N VAL A 83 -5.63 -7.18 31.01
CA VAL A 83 -6.21 -6.98 32.35
C VAL A 83 -7.66 -6.49 32.28
N LEU A 84 -8.08 -5.94 31.13
CA LEU A 84 -9.43 -5.45 30.88
C LEU A 84 -10.49 -6.57 30.83
N LYS A 85 -11.69 -6.25 31.31
CA LYS A 85 -12.87 -7.12 31.18
C LYS A 85 -13.24 -7.31 29.70
N GLU A 86 -14.03 -8.34 29.39
CA GLU A 86 -14.35 -8.72 28.00
C GLU A 86 -14.99 -7.59 27.17
N GLU A 87 -15.90 -6.82 27.76
CA GLU A 87 -16.54 -5.69 27.07
C GLU A 87 -15.56 -4.54 26.79
N GLU A 88 -14.75 -4.20 27.79
CA GLU A 88 -13.70 -3.18 27.68
C GLU A 88 -12.66 -3.56 26.64
N TRP A 89 -12.24 -4.82 26.62
CA TRP A 89 -11.32 -5.35 25.61
C TRP A 89 -11.90 -5.28 24.20
N ARG A 90 -13.18 -5.64 24.01
CA ARG A 90 -13.83 -5.54 22.69
C ARG A 90 -13.86 -4.09 22.21
N SER A 91 -14.20 -3.15 23.09
CA SER A 91 -14.19 -1.71 22.78
C SER A 91 -12.79 -1.22 22.42
N PHE A 92 -11.78 -1.63 23.19
CA PHE A 92 -10.37 -1.28 22.97
C PHE A 92 -9.83 -1.84 21.65
N ARG A 93 -10.04 -3.13 21.38
CA ARG A 93 -9.67 -3.76 20.10
C ARG A 93 -10.32 -3.04 18.92
N ARG A 94 -11.59 -2.65 19.04
CA ARG A 94 -12.29 -1.88 17.99
C ARG A 94 -11.59 -0.54 17.74
N LYS A 95 -11.23 0.21 18.80
CA LYS A 95 -10.51 1.49 18.66
C LYS A 95 -9.16 1.33 17.95
N ILE A 96 -8.38 0.30 18.30
CA ILE A 96 -7.09 0.03 17.63
C ILE A 96 -7.31 -0.23 16.14
N LEU A 97 -8.27 -1.10 15.79
CA LEU A 97 -8.55 -1.44 14.41
C LEU A 97 -9.10 -0.24 13.62
N GLU A 98 -9.88 0.64 14.25
CA GLU A 98 -10.37 1.88 13.64
C GLU A 98 -9.24 2.87 13.35
N LYS A 99 -8.24 2.96 14.23
CA LYS A 99 -7.02 3.74 13.96
C LYS A 99 -6.23 3.15 12.79
N ALA A 100 -6.07 1.83 12.77
CA ALA A 100 -5.40 1.11 11.69
C ALA A 100 -6.09 1.29 10.32
N THR A 101 -7.42 1.41 10.30
CA THR A 101 -8.24 1.56 9.08
C THR A 101 -8.80 2.96 8.86
N SER A 102 -8.18 3.98 9.49
CA SER A 102 -8.62 5.36 9.38
C SER A 102 -8.72 5.84 7.94
N ARG A 103 -9.70 6.70 7.66
CA ARG A 103 -9.96 7.30 6.34
C ARG A 103 -9.01 8.45 5.97
N ILE A 104 -8.05 8.77 6.84
CA ILE A 104 -7.02 9.80 6.59
C ILE A 104 -6.29 9.57 5.26
N TYR A 105 -6.22 8.32 4.77
CA TYR A 105 -5.61 8.02 3.47
C TYR A 105 -6.26 8.77 2.30
N TRP A 106 -7.51 9.21 2.42
CA TRP A 106 -8.16 10.02 1.38
C TRP A 106 -7.50 11.39 1.22
N LEU A 107 -6.99 11.99 2.29
CA LEU A 107 -6.25 13.24 2.22
C LEU A 107 -4.92 13.04 1.48
N VAL A 108 -4.20 11.97 1.83
CA VAL A 108 -2.94 11.60 1.17
C VAL A 108 -3.19 11.28 -0.32
N PHE A 109 -4.22 10.50 -0.61
CA PHE A 109 -4.63 10.20 -1.99
C PHE A 109 -4.96 11.47 -2.78
N PHE A 110 -5.78 12.37 -2.22
CA PHE A 110 -6.19 13.61 -2.90
C PHE A 110 -4.98 14.49 -3.22
N PHE A 111 -4.08 14.66 -2.24
CA PHE A 111 -2.83 15.39 -2.45
C PHE A 111 -2.03 14.81 -3.63
N TRP A 112 -1.80 13.48 -3.64
CA TRP A 112 -1.00 12.84 -4.69
C TRP A 112 -1.68 12.84 -6.06
N ILE A 113 -3.01 12.79 -6.12
CA ILE A 113 -3.76 12.92 -7.36
C ILE A 113 -3.61 14.31 -7.96
N VAL A 114 -3.80 15.36 -7.15
CA VAL A 114 -3.63 16.74 -7.62
C VAL A 114 -2.19 16.98 -8.07
N TYR A 115 -1.22 16.50 -7.29
CA TYR A 115 0.19 16.57 -7.64
C TYR A 115 0.51 15.84 -8.95
N SER A 116 0.01 14.61 -9.11
CA SER A 116 0.23 13.81 -10.33
C SER A 116 -0.45 14.45 -11.54
N PHE A 117 -1.66 14.99 -11.39
CA PHE A 117 -2.36 15.71 -12.46
C PHE A 117 -1.53 16.89 -12.94
N HIS A 118 -1.03 17.72 -12.01
CA HIS A 118 -0.17 18.84 -12.35
C HIS A 118 1.10 18.38 -13.09
N HIS A 119 1.75 17.34 -12.58
CA HIS A 119 3.01 16.86 -13.16
C HIS A 119 2.86 16.26 -14.56
N ILE A 120 1.74 15.58 -14.82
CA ILE A 120 1.51 14.91 -16.09
C ILE A 120 1.14 15.92 -17.17
N PHE A 121 0.18 16.79 -16.88
CA PHE A 121 -0.41 17.66 -17.90
C PHE A 121 0.30 19.01 -18.05
N PHE A 122 1.00 19.50 -17.02
CA PHE A 122 1.61 20.84 -17.07
C PHE A 122 3.13 20.83 -17.09
N THR A 123 3.79 19.98 -16.30
CA THR A 123 5.26 19.96 -16.24
C THR A 123 5.90 18.86 -17.09
N LYS A 124 5.08 17.96 -17.66
CA LYS A 124 5.45 16.77 -18.44
C LYS A 124 6.33 15.81 -17.65
N MET A 125 5.75 14.66 -17.27
CA MET A 125 6.37 13.71 -16.35
C MET A 125 7.64 13.10 -16.94
N SER A 126 8.67 12.90 -16.11
CA SER A 126 10.01 12.53 -16.58
C SER A 126 10.22 11.03 -16.83
N TRP A 127 9.30 10.18 -16.39
CA TRP A 127 9.48 8.73 -16.44
C TRP A 127 8.81 8.05 -17.65
N TRP A 128 8.07 8.81 -18.47
CA TRP A 128 7.57 8.35 -19.77
C TRP A 128 7.87 9.33 -20.91
N LYS A 129 7.92 8.82 -22.14
CA LYS A 129 8.29 9.58 -23.34
C LYS A 129 7.15 10.47 -23.82
N THR A 130 7.51 11.60 -24.41
CA THR A 130 6.54 12.55 -25.00
C THR A 130 6.46 12.45 -26.52
N SER A 131 6.76 11.28 -27.09
CA SER A 131 6.87 11.05 -28.54
C SER A 131 5.85 10.03 -29.06
N TYR A 132 4.69 9.92 -28.41
CA TYR A 132 3.62 9.03 -28.85
C TYR A 132 2.78 9.70 -29.94
N ASN A 133 2.39 8.95 -30.99
CA ASN A 133 1.50 9.43 -32.06
C ASN A 133 0.16 9.98 -31.52
N SER A 134 -0.28 9.51 -30.35
CA SER A 134 -1.48 9.99 -29.65
C SER A 134 -1.16 10.35 -28.20
N GLN A 135 -0.24 11.31 -28.02
CA GLN A 135 0.30 11.68 -26.71
C GLN A 135 -0.77 11.91 -25.64
N PHE A 136 -1.84 12.64 -25.94
CA PHE A 136 -2.90 12.92 -24.96
C PHE A 136 -3.60 11.65 -24.44
N ILE A 137 -3.82 10.65 -25.29
CA ILE A 137 -4.44 9.37 -24.88
C ILE A 137 -3.51 8.61 -23.93
N ILE A 138 -2.22 8.60 -24.25
CA ILE A 138 -1.20 7.95 -23.42
C ILE A 138 -0.99 8.71 -22.10
N ASP A 139 -1.07 10.04 -22.10
CA ASP A 139 -0.98 10.85 -20.88
C ASP A 139 -2.18 10.61 -19.95
N LEU A 140 -3.39 10.52 -20.52
CA LEU A 140 -4.59 10.16 -19.75
C LEU A 140 -4.47 8.76 -19.17
N TYR A 141 -3.98 7.80 -19.96
CA TYR A 141 -3.67 6.45 -19.50
C TYR A 141 -2.65 6.47 -18.35
N GLY A 142 -1.53 7.18 -18.53
CA GLY A 142 -0.48 7.31 -17.53
C GLY A 142 -0.99 7.94 -16.25
N PHE A 143 -1.87 8.95 -16.35
CA PHE A 143 -2.56 9.52 -15.20
C PHE A 143 -3.45 8.50 -14.47
N ILE A 144 -4.20 7.67 -15.20
CA ILE A 144 -5.04 6.62 -14.59
C ILE A 144 -4.17 5.57 -13.89
N VAL A 145 -3.10 5.10 -14.53
CA VAL A 145 -2.18 4.11 -13.95
C VAL A 145 -1.49 4.66 -12.71
N GLN A 146 -0.95 5.88 -12.79
CA GLN A 146 -0.35 6.59 -11.66
C GLN A 146 -1.37 6.84 -10.55
N GLY A 147 -2.61 7.19 -10.91
CA GLY A 147 -3.68 7.47 -9.96
C GLY A 147 -4.11 6.22 -9.18
N ILE A 148 -4.28 5.09 -9.86
CA ILE A 148 -4.67 3.82 -9.22
C ILE A 148 -3.48 3.23 -8.47
N ASN A 149 -2.35 2.98 -9.14
CA ASN A 149 -1.25 2.21 -8.57
C ASN A 149 -0.36 3.06 -7.65
N GLY A 150 -0.02 4.28 -8.08
CA GLY A 150 0.82 5.19 -7.30
C GLY A 150 0.03 5.88 -6.18
N CYS A 151 -0.99 6.64 -6.53
CA CYS A 151 -1.66 7.55 -5.61
C CYS A 151 -2.62 6.81 -4.67
N PHE A 152 -3.48 5.93 -5.19
CA PHE A 152 -4.48 5.24 -4.37
C PHE A 152 -3.88 4.09 -3.58
N LEU A 153 -3.30 3.08 -4.23
CA LEU A 153 -2.71 1.93 -3.54
C LEU A 153 -1.50 2.35 -2.69
N GLY A 154 -0.59 3.13 -3.26
CA GLY A 154 0.55 3.69 -2.51
C GLY A 154 0.12 4.63 -1.38
N GLY A 155 -0.86 5.50 -1.60
CA GLY A 155 -1.37 6.41 -0.57
C GLY A 155 -2.00 5.68 0.61
N ILE A 156 -2.75 4.60 0.37
CA ILE A 156 -3.27 3.72 1.42
C ILE A 156 -2.11 3.09 2.20
N PHE A 157 -1.12 2.52 1.51
CA PHE A 157 0.02 1.87 2.14
C PHE A 157 0.85 2.85 2.99
N MET A 158 1.21 4.01 2.43
CA MET A 158 1.99 5.03 3.14
C MET A 158 1.25 5.56 4.37
N THR A 159 -0.07 5.75 4.27
CA THR A 159 -0.88 6.14 5.42
C THR A 159 -0.91 5.05 6.48
N LEU A 160 -1.03 3.79 6.06
CA LEU A 160 -1.05 2.66 6.98
C LEU A 160 0.23 2.61 7.82
N VAL A 161 1.39 2.57 7.16
CA VAL A 161 2.70 2.43 7.80
C VAL A 161 3.06 3.69 8.58
N SER A 162 2.96 4.88 7.97
CA SER A 162 3.48 6.10 8.58
C SER A 162 2.59 6.67 9.68
N ILE A 163 1.27 6.49 9.58
CA ILE A 163 0.30 7.15 10.46
C ILE A 163 -0.50 6.11 11.26
N ASN A 164 -1.23 5.23 10.58
CA ASN A 164 -2.27 4.44 11.22
C ASN A 164 -1.72 3.38 12.18
N LEU A 165 -0.66 2.66 11.80
CA LEU A 165 0.00 1.70 12.69
C LEU A 165 0.65 2.41 13.88
N ASN A 166 1.27 3.56 13.68
CA ASN A 166 1.81 4.38 14.77
C ASN A 166 0.71 4.84 15.75
N LEU A 167 -0.45 5.27 15.25
CA LEU A 167 -1.59 5.63 16.09
C LEU A 167 -2.15 4.41 16.86
N ALA A 168 -2.15 3.24 16.24
CA ALA A 168 -2.53 1.99 16.88
C ALA A 168 -1.54 1.59 18.00
N TYR A 169 -0.23 1.66 17.75
CA TYR A 169 0.78 1.36 18.77
C TYR A 169 0.74 2.36 19.95
N ARG A 170 0.51 3.65 19.67
CA ARG A 170 0.33 4.65 20.74
C ARG A 170 -0.89 4.37 21.61
N GLU A 171 -2.01 3.97 21.02
CA GLU A 171 -3.21 3.57 21.77
C GLU A 171 -2.95 2.33 22.64
N ILE A 172 -2.17 1.38 22.13
CA ILE A 172 -1.73 0.21 22.88
C ILE A 172 -0.89 0.61 24.10
N TYR A 173 0.08 1.49 23.89
CA TYR A 173 1.00 1.92 24.92
C TYR A 173 0.32 2.78 26.00
N SER A 174 -0.56 3.71 25.63
CA SER A 174 -1.14 4.68 26.56
C SER A 174 -2.14 4.10 27.57
N ASN A 175 -2.69 2.92 27.31
CA ASN A 175 -3.79 2.35 28.11
C ASN A 175 -3.33 1.25 29.08
N ASN A 176 -2.03 0.94 29.18
CA ASN A 176 -1.48 -0.08 30.09
C ASN A 176 -2.30 -1.38 30.16
N VAL A 177 -2.71 -1.87 28.99
CA VAL A 177 -3.76 -2.91 28.87
C VAL A 177 -3.26 -4.31 29.21
N PHE A 178 -1.94 -4.50 29.25
CA PHE A 178 -1.32 -5.80 29.43
C PHE A 178 -0.77 -5.99 30.84
N SER A 179 -0.91 -7.20 31.38
CA SER A 179 -0.29 -7.59 32.65
C SER A 179 1.24 -7.68 32.50
N THR A 180 1.95 -7.56 33.62
CA THR A 180 3.41 -7.73 33.68
C THR A 180 3.87 -9.13 33.25
N ASP A 181 2.98 -10.14 33.26
CA ASP A 181 3.26 -11.50 32.80
C ASP A 181 3.58 -11.58 31.31
N ILE A 182 3.22 -10.55 30.52
CA ILE A 182 3.60 -10.48 29.11
C ILE A 182 5.13 -10.42 28.92
N ALA A 183 5.88 -9.97 29.94
CA ALA A 183 7.34 -9.93 29.95
C ALA A 183 8.00 -11.28 30.29
N SER A 184 7.23 -12.27 30.75
CA SER A 184 7.72 -13.63 31.01
C SER A 184 8.23 -14.32 29.74
N SER A 185 9.02 -15.41 29.87
CA SER A 185 9.48 -16.20 28.72
C SER A 185 8.32 -16.70 27.83
N ARG A 186 7.21 -17.10 28.46
CA ARG A 186 5.97 -17.53 27.78
C ARG A 186 5.27 -16.37 27.08
N GLY A 187 5.23 -15.19 27.71
CA GLY A 187 4.72 -13.95 27.12
C GLY A 187 5.57 -13.45 25.94
N LYS A 188 6.90 -13.48 26.06
CA LYS A 188 7.85 -13.15 24.98
C LYS A 188 7.67 -14.02 23.74
N ARG A 189 7.34 -15.30 23.90
CA ARG A 189 7.02 -16.21 22.79
C ARG A 189 5.73 -15.78 22.06
N LYS A 190 4.71 -15.31 22.79
CA LYS A 190 3.45 -14.81 22.22
C LYS A 190 3.55 -13.40 21.62
N LEU A 191 4.52 -12.59 22.05
CA LEU A 191 4.90 -11.34 21.39
C LEU A 191 5.59 -11.55 20.03
N SER A 192 5.88 -12.80 19.62
CA SER A 192 6.52 -13.11 18.35
C SER A 192 5.75 -12.58 17.13
N LYS A 193 4.41 -12.53 17.16
CA LYS A 193 3.64 -11.94 16.07
C LYS A 193 3.75 -10.42 15.98
N PHE A 194 3.84 -9.72 17.11
CA PHE A 194 4.14 -8.28 17.10
C PHE A 194 5.53 -8.01 16.54
N LYS A 195 6.54 -8.82 16.93
CA LYS A 195 7.88 -8.74 16.32
C LYS A 195 7.82 -8.99 14.81
N LYS A 196 7.09 -10.02 14.39
CA LYS A 196 6.88 -10.33 12.97
C LYS A 196 6.21 -9.16 12.25
N LEU A 197 5.21 -8.52 12.84
CA LEU A 197 4.53 -7.35 12.29
C LEU A 197 5.52 -6.20 12.03
N VAL A 198 6.35 -5.85 13.00
CA VAL A 198 7.38 -4.80 12.86
C VAL A 198 8.39 -5.14 11.76
N VAL A 199 8.85 -6.40 11.69
CA VAL A 199 9.76 -6.85 10.63
C VAL A 199 9.10 -6.76 9.25
N MET A 200 7.83 -7.21 9.14
CA MET A 200 7.06 -7.12 7.90
C MET A 200 6.82 -5.68 7.47
N GLU A 201 6.53 -4.78 8.42
CA GLU A 201 6.34 -3.35 8.18
C GLU A 201 7.62 -2.73 7.61
N THR A 202 8.77 -2.99 8.25
CA THR A 202 10.07 -2.48 7.82
C THR A 202 10.45 -3.00 6.42
N PHE A 203 10.26 -4.30 6.19
CA PHE A 203 10.53 -4.93 4.91
C PHE A 203 9.62 -4.39 3.79
N ALA A 204 8.32 -4.24 4.07
CA ALA A 204 7.37 -3.69 3.13
C ALA A 204 7.72 -2.24 2.77
N ALA A 205 8.08 -1.42 3.76
CA ALA A 205 8.52 -0.05 3.54
C ALA A 205 9.76 0.00 2.65
N ALA A 206 10.76 -0.84 2.90
CA ALA A 206 11.98 -0.90 2.09
C ALA A 206 11.69 -1.24 0.61
N ILE A 207 10.86 -2.26 0.34
CA ILE A 207 10.50 -2.63 -1.04
C ILE A 207 9.74 -1.52 -1.74
N VAL A 208 8.72 -0.96 -1.10
CA VAL A 208 7.87 0.06 -1.70
C VAL A 208 8.67 1.36 -1.93
N SER A 209 9.59 1.72 -1.03
CA SER A 209 10.52 2.84 -1.22
C SER A 209 11.50 2.58 -2.36
N ALA A 210 12.08 1.39 -2.47
CA ALA A 210 12.98 1.04 -3.58
C ALA A 210 12.26 1.14 -4.94
N LEU A 211 11.03 0.63 -5.03
CA LEU A 211 10.20 0.78 -6.23
C LEU A 211 9.88 2.25 -6.52
N ALA A 212 9.54 3.04 -5.50
CA ALA A 212 9.27 4.47 -5.67
C ALA A 212 10.48 5.22 -6.25
N VAL A 213 11.66 5.00 -5.68
CA VAL A 213 12.91 5.60 -6.20
C VAL A 213 13.16 5.16 -7.64
N SER A 214 12.92 3.88 -7.96
CA SER A 214 13.13 3.34 -9.31
C SER A 214 12.18 3.92 -10.36
N ILE A 215 10.96 4.32 -9.97
CA ILE A 215 9.97 4.93 -10.87
C ILE A 215 10.26 6.42 -11.08
N TRP A 216 10.47 7.16 -9.99
CA TRP A 216 10.43 8.63 -10.02
C TRP A 216 11.81 9.31 -9.93
N SER A 217 12.91 8.58 -9.70
CA SER A 217 14.25 9.16 -9.78
C SER A 217 14.72 9.27 -11.23
N LYS A 218 15.37 10.39 -11.57
CA LYS A 218 16.01 10.60 -12.89
C LYS A 218 17.25 9.71 -13.11
N GLN A 219 17.68 8.97 -12.09
CA GLN A 219 18.87 8.12 -12.16
C GLN A 219 18.50 6.79 -12.81
N SER A 220 18.98 6.63 -14.05
CA SER A 220 19.04 5.35 -14.73
C SER A 220 19.68 4.31 -13.81
N PHE A 221 19.05 3.15 -13.72
CA PHE A 221 19.40 1.98 -12.90
C PHE A 221 20.74 1.35 -13.36
N ILE A 222 21.84 2.10 -13.30
CA ILE A 222 23.20 1.66 -13.66
C ILE A 222 24.03 1.35 -12.41
N LEU A 223 23.50 1.54 -11.20
CA LEU A 223 24.27 1.42 -9.94
C LEU A 223 23.89 0.22 -9.06
N LEU A 224 23.14 -0.77 -9.57
CA LEU A 224 22.72 -1.95 -8.80
C LEU A 224 23.02 -3.30 -9.49
N LEU A 225 23.94 -3.32 -10.46
CA LEU A 225 24.59 -4.52 -11.00
C LEU A 225 26.10 -4.30 -10.98
#